data_AF-A0A016SEB4-F1
#
_entry.id   AF-A0A016SEB4-F1
#
_cell.length_a   1.000
_cell.length_b   1.000
_cell.length_c   1.000
_cell.angle_alpha   90.00
_cell.angle_beta   90.00
_cell.angle_gamma   90.00
#
_symmetry.space_group_name_H-M   'P 1'
#
loop_
_entity.id
_entity.type
_entity.pdbx_description
1 polymer ?
#
loop_
_entity_poly.entity_id
_entity_poly.type
_entity_poly.pdbx_seq_one_letter_code
_entity_poly.pdbx_strand_id
1 'polypeptide(L)'
;MVAATENMVMITLKGTVQVKAGGKSICLSGFMGMDFPERIGELWILGDVFIGKYYTVFDIGQARLGFAQAKSEDGYPVGPAVRRYNKFSEDSDSDEDDVFTL
;
A
#
# COMPACT_ATOMS: atom_id res chain seq x y z
N MET A 1 -8.07 -0.26 -5.50
CA MET A 1 -6.60 -0.11 -5.54
C MET A 1 -6.33 1.38 -5.65
N VAL A 2 -5.52 1.97 -4.77
CA VAL A 2 -5.14 3.39 -4.83
C VAL A 2 -3.63 3.47 -5.02
N ALA A 3 -3.15 4.35 -5.89
CA ALA A 3 -1.72 4.63 -6.04
C ALA A 3 -1.40 5.98 -5.40
N ALA A 4 -0.45 5.99 -4.45
CA ALA A 4 0.16 7.23 -3.98
C ALA A 4 1.42 7.52 -4.83
N THR A 5 1.53 8.74 -5.33
CA THR A 5 2.68 9.20 -6.13
C THR A 5 3.52 10.19 -5.33
N GLU A 6 4.75 9.80 -4.97
CA GLU A 6 5.78 10.73 -4.50
C GLU A 6 7.03 10.57 -5.34
N ASN A 7 7.49 11.64 -6.02
CA ASN A 7 8.74 11.66 -6.79
C ASN A 7 8.98 10.43 -7.70
N MET A 8 7.95 10.02 -8.46
CA MET A 8 7.96 8.86 -9.37
C MET A 8 7.99 7.46 -8.69
N VAL A 9 7.87 7.39 -7.36
CA VAL A 9 7.63 6.15 -6.62
C VAL A 9 6.12 5.90 -6.58
N MET A 10 5.65 4.92 -7.35
CA MET A 10 4.27 4.44 -7.33
C MET A 10 4.10 3.43 -6.21
N ILE A 11 3.36 3.76 -5.14
CA ILE A 11 3.02 2.81 -4.08
C ILE A 11 1.58 2.37 -4.25
N THR A 12 1.40 1.10 -4.63
CA THR A 12 0.08 0.50 -4.79
C THR A 12 -0.47 0.01 -3.46
N LEU A 13 -1.60 0.58 -3.03
CA LEU A 13 -2.27 0.23 -1.79
C LEU A 13 -3.40 -0.76 -2.04
N LYS A 14 -3.21 -1.97 -1.52
CA LYS A 14 -4.28 -2.95 -1.28
C LYS A 14 -4.65 -2.86 0.21
N GLY A 15 -5.78 -2.22 0.52
CA GLY A 15 -6.26 -1.97 1.87
C GLY A 15 -7.44 -2.86 2.23
N THR A 16 -7.22 -4.15 2.44
CA THR A 16 -8.20 -5.04 3.06
C THR A 16 -7.65 -5.54 4.39
N VAL A 17 -8.42 -5.40 5.45
CA VAL A 17 -8.06 -5.86 6.81
C VAL A 17 -9.01 -7.00 7.18
N GLN A 18 -8.46 -8.16 7.52
CA GLN A 18 -9.26 -9.28 8.00
C GLN A 18 -9.39 -9.20 9.53
N VAL A 19 -10.63 -9.26 10.01
CA VAL A 19 -10.91 -9.34 11.45
C VAL A 19 -11.80 -10.54 11.75
N LYS A 20 -11.58 -11.17 12.90
CA LYS A 20 -12.43 -12.27 13.39
C LYS A 20 -13.43 -11.71 14.37
N ALA A 21 -14.72 -11.80 14.03
CA ALA A 21 -15.81 -11.37 14.89
C ALA A 21 -16.87 -12.46 14.96
N GLY A 22 -17.25 -12.89 16.17
CA GLY A 22 -18.29 -13.92 16.37
C GLY A 22 -18.03 -15.24 15.64
N GLY A 23 -16.77 -15.68 15.55
CA GLY A 23 -16.38 -16.93 14.86
C GLY A 23 -16.35 -16.84 13.33
N LYS A 24 -16.65 -15.67 12.74
CA LYS A 24 -16.58 -15.44 11.29
C LYS A 24 -15.40 -14.53 10.97
N SER A 25 -14.74 -14.80 9.84
CA SER A 25 -13.76 -13.89 9.26
C SER A 25 -14.48 -12.89 8.36
N ILE A 26 -14.26 -11.60 8.59
CA ILE A 26 -14.80 -10.52 7.76
C ILE A 26 -13.65 -9.67 7.21
N CYS A 27 -13.80 -9.22 5.98
CA CYS A 27 -12.86 -8.29 5.35
C CYS A 27 -13.44 -6.87 5.44
N LEU A 28 -12.66 -5.96 6.02
CA LEU A 28 -12.98 -4.53 6.09
C LEU A 28 -12.09 -3.76 5.12
N SER A 29 -12.59 -2.62 4.63
CA SER A 29 -11.75 -1.64 3.94
C SER A 29 -10.73 -1.06 4.91
N GLY A 30 -9.47 -1.01 4.49
CA GLY A 30 -8.40 -0.27 5.15
C GLY A 30 -8.32 1.19 4.72
N PHE A 31 -9.24 1.65 3.86
CA PHE A 31 -9.37 3.04 3.44
C PHE A 31 -10.59 3.68 4.12
N MET A 32 -10.42 4.94 4.49
CA MET A 32 -11.44 5.79 5.05
C MET A 32 -11.37 7.16 4.37
N GLY A 33 -12.50 7.66 3.89
CA GLY A 33 -12.62 9.04 3.42
C GLY A 33 -12.71 9.98 4.62
N MET A 34 -11.99 11.10 4.55
CA MET A 34 -12.03 12.15 5.56
C MET A 34 -12.05 13.51 4.86
N ASP A 35 -12.96 14.38 5.27
CA ASP A 35 -13.05 15.74 4.75
C ASP A 35 -12.17 16.66 5.59
N PHE A 36 -11.13 17.22 4.96
CA PHE A 36 -10.27 18.21 5.58
C PHE A 36 -10.75 19.64 5.23
N PRO A 37 -10.54 20.62 6.12
CA PRO A 37 -10.77 22.03 5.78
C PRO A 37 -9.96 22.42 4.54
N GLU A 38 -10.54 23.24 3.66
CA GLU A 38 -9.91 23.67 2.39
C GLU A 38 -8.47 24.19 2.54
N ARG A 39 -8.15 24.80 3.69
CA ARG A 39 -6.80 25.32 3.99
C ARG A 39 -5.70 24.27 4.01
N ILE A 40 -6.04 23.00 4.22
CA ILE A 40 -5.09 21.87 4.29
C ILE A 40 -4.87 21.26 2.90
N GLY A 41 -5.81 21.43 1.97
CA GLY A 41 -5.77 20.84 0.63
C GLY A 41 -6.06 19.34 0.61
N GLU A 42 -5.81 18.72 -0.54
CA GLU A 42 -5.93 17.27 -0.72
C GLU A 42 -4.75 16.57 -0.05
N LEU A 43 -5.03 15.69 0.91
CA LEU A 43 -4.02 14.98 1.67
C LEU A 43 -4.38 13.50 1.84
N TRP A 44 -3.37 12.64 1.81
CA TRP A 44 -3.50 11.23 2.19
C TRP A 44 -2.81 11.00 3.53
N ILE A 45 -3.49 10.32 4.44
CA ILE A 45 -2.89 9.85 5.69
C ILE A 45 -2.53 8.38 5.54
N LEU A 46 -1.23 8.10 5.56
CA LEU A 46 -0.69 6.75 5.53
C LEU A 46 -0.63 6.18 6.94
N GLY A 47 -1.74 5.58 7.39
CA GLY A 47 -1.87 5.00 8.73
C GLY A 47 -1.32 3.57 8.85
N ASP A 48 -1.74 2.87 9.91
CA ASP A 48 -1.21 1.55 10.31
C ASP A 48 -1.32 0.47 9.23
N VAL A 49 -2.36 0.52 8.38
CA VAL A 49 -2.51 -0.43 7.26
C VAL A 49 -1.36 -0.30 6.25
N PHE A 50 -0.83 0.91 6.08
CA PHE A 50 0.34 1.17 5.24
C PHE A 50 1.62 0.82 5.99
N ILE A 51 1.82 1.39 7.18
CA ILE A 51 3.07 1.24 7.95
C ILE A 51 3.31 -0.22 8.37
N GLY A 52 2.25 -1.01 8.57
CA GLY A 52 2.37 -2.45 8.84
C GLY A 52 2.89 -3.27 7.66
N LYS A 53 2.72 -2.80 6.41
CA LYS A 53 3.22 -3.48 5.20
C LYS A 53 4.58 -2.97 4.76
N TYR A 54 4.91 -1.73 5.09
CA TYR A 54 6.14 -1.07 4.67
C TYR A 54 6.95 -0.62 5.88
N TYR A 55 8.18 -1.15 5.99
CA TYR A 55 9.15 -0.57 6.90
C TYR A 55 9.43 0.87 6.47
N THR A 56 9.27 1.80 7.41
CA THR A 56 9.32 3.24 7.15
C THR A 56 10.44 3.87 7.96
N VAL A 57 11.33 4.61 7.29
CA VAL A 57 12.41 5.38 7.91
C VAL A 57 12.05 6.86 7.85
N PHE A 58 12.07 7.52 9.01
CA PHE A 58 11.90 8.96 9.15
C PHE A 58 13.28 9.61 9.29
N ASP A 59 13.80 10.14 8.19
CA ASP A 59 15.09 10.83 8.17
C ASP A 59 14.85 12.34 8.30
N ILE A 60 14.80 12.81 9.55
CA ILE A 60 14.56 14.23 9.88
C ILE A 60 15.72 15.10 9.36
N GLY A 61 16.96 14.60 9.42
CA GLY A 61 18.15 15.34 9.00
C GLY A 61 18.15 15.69 7.52
N GLN A 62 17.53 14.86 6.69
CA GLN A 62 17.37 15.09 5.25
C GLN A 62 15.93 15.38 4.82
N ALA A 63 15.02 15.57 5.77
CA ALA A 63 13.59 15.83 5.53
C ALA A 63 12.96 14.85 4.52
N ARG A 64 13.19 13.55 4.69
CA ARG A 64 12.70 12.52 3.76
C ARG A 64 12.16 11.27 4.46
N LEU A 65 11.36 10.53 3.72
CA LEU A 65 10.89 9.19 4.09
C LEU A 65 11.54 8.13 3.20
N GLY A 66 11.84 6.98 3.80
CA GLY A 66 12.28 5.79 3.08
C GLY A 66 11.33 4.63 3.34
N PHE A 67 10.98 3.89 2.29
CA PHE A 67 10.09 2.73 2.39
C PHE A 67 10.78 1.45 1.90
N ALA A 68 10.54 0.34 2.60
CA ALA A 68 10.96 -0.99 2.18
C ALA A 68 9.89 -2.04 2.52
N GLN A 69 9.91 -3.19 1.85
CA GLN A 69 9.03 -4.32 2.17
C GLN A 69 9.24 -4.75 3.63
N ALA A 70 8.19 -4.71 4.45
CA ALA A 70 8.23 -5.27 5.80
C ALA A 70 8.30 -6.80 5.74
N LYS A 71 8.96 -7.40 6.74
CA LYS A 71 9.07 -8.85 6.93
C LYS A 71 8.43 -9.26 8.26
N SER A 72 7.82 -10.44 8.31
CA SER A 72 7.38 -11.08 9.55
C SER A 72 8.58 -11.55 10.36
N GLU A 73 8.32 -12.02 11.58
CA GLU A 73 9.34 -12.63 12.46
C GLU A 73 10.08 -13.79 11.76
N ASP A 74 9.36 -14.58 10.98
CA ASP A 74 9.91 -15.68 10.17
C ASP A 74 10.68 -15.22 8.91
N GLY A 75 10.78 -13.91 8.67
CA GLY A 75 11.51 -13.33 7.54
C GLY A 75 10.74 -13.27 6.22
N TYR A 76 9.48 -13.71 6.19
CA TYR A 76 8.62 -13.66 5.01
C TYR A 76 8.05 -12.26 4.77
N PRO A 77 7.83 -11.82 3.52
CA PRO A 77 7.19 -10.54 3.22
C PRO A 77 5.79 -10.42 3.87
N VAL A 78 5.51 -9.26 4.47
CA VAL A 78 4.16 -8.93 4.95
C VAL A 78 3.28 -8.55 3.76
N GLY A 79 2.47 -9.50 3.30
CA GLY A 79 1.65 -9.37 2.10
C GLY A 79 2.40 -9.68 0.81
N PRO A 80 1.80 -9.37 -0.36
CA PRO A 80 2.47 -9.56 -1.65
C PRO A 80 3.76 -8.76 -1.71
N ALA A 81 4.84 -9.39 -2.22
CA ALA A 81 6.13 -8.73 -2.35
C ALA A 81 6.01 -7.48 -3.23
N VAL A 82 6.58 -6.36 -2.76
CA VAL A 82 6.74 -5.13 -3.56
C VAL A 82 7.51 -5.47 -4.83
N ARG A 83 6.85 -5.36 -5.97
CA ARG A 83 7.52 -5.48 -7.27
C ARG A 83 8.13 -4.15 -7.63
N ARG A 84 9.36 -4.16 -8.15
CA ARG A 84 9.90 -2.98 -8.81
C ARG A 84 8.96 -2.64 -9.97
N TYR A 85 8.61 -1.37 -10.09
CA TYR A 85 7.97 -0.87 -11.30
C TYR A 85 9.01 -1.01 -12.43
N ASN A 86 8.98 -2.13 -13.13
CA ASN A 86 9.61 -2.20 -14.44
C ASN A 86 8.79 -1.23 -15.29
N LYS A 87 9.44 -0.15 -15.71
CA LYS A 87 8.95 0.75 -16.75
C LYS A 87 8.26 -0.10 -17.80
N PHE A 88 7.01 0.22 -18.16
CA PHE A 88 6.33 -0.33 -19.33
C PHE A 88 7.29 -0.22 -20.52
N SER A 89 8.09 -1.26 -20.77
CA SER A 89 8.52 -1.60 -22.10
C SER A 89 7.36 -2.42 -22.65
N GLU A 90 6.83 -1.93 -23.76
CA GLU A 90 5.90 -2.65 -24.62
C GLU A 90 6.56 -3.96 -25.04
N ASP A 91 6.43 -5.01 -24.24
CA ASP A 91 6.71 -6.37 -24.67
C ASP A 91 5.53 -7.22 -24.19
N SER A 92 4.60 -7.40 -25.13
CA SER A 92 3.58 -8.43 -25.12
C SER A 92 4.18 -9.80 -24.80
N ASP A 93 3.68 -10.48 -23.78
CA ASP A 93 3.12 -11.83 -23.94
C ASP A 93 2.50 -12.36 -22.62
N SER A 94 1.22 -12.74 -22.76
CA SER A 94 0.48 -13.77 -22.02
C SER A 94 0.71 -13.92 -20.51
N ASP A 95 -0.19 -13.33 -19.71
CA ASP A 95 -0.76 -13.95 -18.51
C ASP A 95 -2.20 -13.42 -18.36
N GLU A 96 -3.11 -13.99 -19.16
CA GLU A 96 -4.56 -13.89 -18.91
C GLU A 96 -4.87 -14.60 -17.58
N ASP A 97 -4.77 -13.90 -16.44
CA ASP A 97 -5.41 -14.33 -15.18
C ASP A 97 -5.59 -13.22 -14.13
N ASP A 98 -5.47 -11.93 -14.49
CA ASP A 98 -5.99 -10.84 -13.65
C ASP A 98 -7.49 -10.65 -13.91
N VAL A 99 -8.25 -11.68 -13.54
CA VAL A 99 -9.69 -11.60 -13.30
C VAL A 99 -9.94 -10.51 -12.26
N PHE A 100 -10.40 -9.35 -12.73
CA PHE A 100 -11.19 -8.43 -11.92
C PHE A 100 -12.51 -9.12 -11.59
N THR A 101 -12.56 -9.83 -10.46
CA THR A 101 -13.83 -10.05 -9.75
C THR A 101 -14.09 -8.82 -8.88
N LEU A 102 -14.72 -7.82 -9.50
CA LEU A 102 -15.99 -7.18 -9.11
C LEU A 102 -16.28 -6.09 -10.15
#